data_AF-A0AAE2NZ81-F1
#
_entry.id   AF-A0AAE2NZ81-F1
#
_cell.length_a   1.000
_cell.length_b   1.000
_cell.length_c   1.000
_cell.angle_alpha   90.00
_cell.angle_beta   90.00
_cell.angle_gamma   90.00
#
_symmetry.space_group_name_H-M   'P 1'
#
loop_
_entity.id
_entity.type
_entity.pdbx_description
1 polymer ?
#
loop_
_entity_poly.entity_id
_entity_poly.type
_entity_poly.pdbx_seq_one_letter_code
_entity_poly.pdbx_strand_id
1 'polypeptide(L)' 'MKILGVSIFLLASCLMISIGMDMLQGFSLYGAVRNNLSAFKLMTFSEWLMLFFFALFLMKEMLALYKSGKKDA' A
#
# COMPACT_ATOMS: atom_id res chain seq x y z
N MET A 1 0.41 12.51 -10.79
CA MET A 1 1.00 13.47 -9.80
C MET A 1 2.19 12.81 -9.13
N LYS A 2 3.30 13.54 -8.93
CA LYS A 2 4.55 13.03 -8.31
C LYS A 2 4.31 12.38 -6.94
N ILE A 3 3.41 12.94 -6.14
CA ILE A 3 3.11 12.48 -4.77
C ILE A 3 2.48 11.08 -4.73
N LEU A 4 1.58 10.78 -5.67
CA LEU A 4 0.86 9.50 -5.73
C LEU A 4 1.78 8.36 -6.19
N GLY A 5 2.68 8.63 -7.13
CA GLY A 5 3.73 7.69 -7.51
C GLY A 5 4.73 7.46 -6.38
N VAL A 6 5.11 8.53 -5.68
CA VAL A 6 6.03 8.46 -4.52
C VAL A 6 5.40 7.71 -3.35
N SER A 7 4.11 7.88 -3.07
CA SER A 7 3.43 7.17 -1.98
C SER A 7 3.32 5.66 -2.25
N ILE A 8 2.99 5.26 -3.48
CA ILE A 8 2.98 3.84 -3.87
C ILE A 8 4.39 3.26 -3.82
N PHE A 9 5.39 4.00 -4.31
CA PHE A 9 6.79 3.58 -4.26
C PHE A 9 7.30 3.40 -2.83
N LEU A 10 6.98 4.34 -1.93
CA LEU A 10 7.31 4.25 -0.51
C LEU A 10 6.63 3.07 0.16
N LEU A 11 5.34 2.85 -0.11
CA LEU A 11 4.60 1.71 0.41
C LEU A 11 5.24 0.38 -0.02
N ALA A 12 5.53 0.23 -1.31
CA ALA A 12 6.16 -0.97 -1.86
C ALA A 12 7.57 -1.18 -1.27
N SER A 13 8.36 -0.12 -1.14
CA SER A 13 9.71 -0.17 -0.56
C SER A 13 9.67 -0.60 0.91
N CYS A 14 8.77 -0.04 1.72
CA CYS A 14 8.59 -0.43 3.12
C CYS A 14 8.17 -1.90 3.25
N LEU A 15 7.23 -2.38 2.43
CA LEU A 15 6.79 -3.77 2.45
C LEU A 15 7.92 -4.73 2.07
N MET A 16 8.71 -4.40 1.04
CA MET A 16 9.85 -5.22 0.62
C MET A 16 10.93 -5.29 1.70
N ILE A 17 11.26 -4.16 2.35
CA ILE A 17 12.23 -4.13 3.44
C ILE A 17 11.72 -4.94 4.65
N SER A 18 10.45 -4.80 5.00
CA SER A 18 9.83 -5.53 6.11
C SER A 18 9.84 -7.05 5.90
N ILE A 19 9.45 -7.50 4.69
CA ILE A 19 9.49 -8.92 4.32
C ILE A 19 10.94 -9.43 4.30
N GLY A 20 11.88 -8.64 3.75
CA GLY A 20 13.30 -8.99 3.73
C GLY A 20 13.88 -9.14 5.14
N MET A 21 13.52 -8.24 6.06
CA MET A 21 13.92 -8.31 7.47
C MET A 21 13.36 -9.55 8.17
N ASP A 22 12.10 -9.90 7.93
CA ASP A 22 11.50 -11.13 8.47
C ASP A 22 12.21 -12.38 7.94
N MET A 23 12.59 -12.39 6.66
CA MET A 23 13.37 -13.50 6.08
C MET A 23 14.78 -13.60 6.67
N LEU A 24 15.45 -12.47 6.93
CA LEU A 24 16.77 -12.45 7.61
C LEU A 24 16.68 -12.98 9.05
N GLN A 25 15.53 -12.82 9.71
CA GLN A 25 15.25 -13.38 11.04
C GLN A 25 14.89 -14.87 10.99
N GLY A 26 14.91 -15.51 9.82
CA GLY A 26 14.66 -16.94 9.64
C GLY A 26 13.19 -17.30 9.39
N PHE A 27 12.30 -16.33 9.18
CA PHE A 27 10.92 -16.61 8.75
C PHE A 27 10.89 -17.09 7.30
N SER A 28 10.01 -18.05 7.00
CA SER A 28 9.71 -18.41 5.62
C SER A 28 9.02 -17.25 4.89
N LEU A 29 9.15 -17.18 3.56
CA LEU A 29 8.48 -16.16 2.73
C LEU A 29 6.97 -16.05 3.04
N TYR A 30 6.31 -17.20 3.16
CA TYR A 30 4.89 -17.26 3.52
C TYR A 30 4.64 -16.74 4.94
N GLY A 31 5.52 -17.06 5.90
CA GLY A 31 5.46 -16.55 7.27
C GLY A 31 5.65 -15.04 7.34
N ALA A 32 6.63 -14.48 6.61
CA ALA A 32 6.92 -13.06 6.55
C ALA A 32 5.75 -12.25 5.95
N VAL A 33 5.17 -12.73 4.84
CA VAL A 33 3.99 -12.10 4.24
C VAL A 33 2.79 -12.16 5.20
N ARG A 34 2.56 -13.31 5.83
CA ARG A 34 1.47 -13.47 6.80
C ARG A 34 1.67 -12.60 8.05
N ASN A 35 2.91 -12.42 8.50
CA ASN A 35 3.25 -11.54 9.62
C ASN A 35 2.92 -10.09 9.31
N ASN A 36 3.36 -9.59 8.15
CA ASN A 36 3.07 -8.25 7.67
C ASN A 36 1.55 -8.02 7.48
N LEU A 37 0.82 -9.01 6.98
CA LEU A 37 -0.64 -8.94 6.86
C LEU A 37 -1.37 -9.05 8.19
N SER A 38 -0.76 -9.66 9.22
CA SER A 38 -1.37 -9.76 10.55
C SER A 38 -1.52 -8.39 11.23
N ALA A 39 -0.68 -7.42 10.86
CA ALA A 39 -0.79 -6.04 11.33
C ALA A 39 -2.15 -5.42 10.99
N PHE A 40 -2.74 -5.78 9.84
CA PHE A 40 -4.10 -5.33 9.47
C PHE A 40 -5.19 -5.93 10.37
N LYS A 41 -4.95 -7.10 10.97
CA LYS A 41 -5.88 -7.72 11.92
C LYS A 41 -5.89 -6.99 13.27
N LEU A 42 -4.78 -6.34 13.62
CA LEU A 42 -4.62 -5.60 14.88
C LEU A 42 -5.10 -4.14 14.78
N MET A 43 -5.39 -3.64 13.57
CA MET A 43 -5.88 -2.29 13.38
C MET A 43 -7.24 -2.06 14.04
N THR A 44 -7.36 -0.91 14.70
CA THR A 44 -8.61 -0.42 15.26
C THR A 44 -9.59 -0.02 14.17
N PHE A 45 -10.87 0.07 14.53
CA PHE A 45 -11.93 0.49 13.61
C PHE A 45 -11.64 1.88 12.98
N SER A 46 -11.05 2.79 13.75
CA SER A 46 -10.67 4.13 13.27
C SER A 46 -9.61 4.06 12.16
N GLU A 47 -8.61 3.20 12.31
CA GLU A 47 -7.56 3.01 11.32
C GLU A 47 -8.09 2.38 10.03
N TRP A 48 -9.00 1.40 10.16
CA TRP A 48 -9.73 0.82 9.02
C TRP A 48 -10.54 1.88 8.26
N LEU A 49 -11.23 2.77 8.98
CA LEU A 49 -12.00 3.86 8.39
C LEU A 49 -11.07 4.87 7.67
N MET A 50 -9.94 5.22 8.27
CA MET A 50 -8.94 6.11 7.66
C MET A 50 -8.36 5.51 6.37
N LEU A 51 -7.97 4.23 6.39
CA LEU A 51 -7.48 3.52 5.20
C LEU A 51 -8.54 3.47 4.09
N PHE A 52 -9.81 3.28 4.45
CA PHE A 52 -10.90 3.29 3.49
C PHE A 52 -11.05 4.63 2.77
N PHE A 53 -11.03 5.75 3.52
CA PHE A 53 -11.05 7.08 2.92
C PHE A 53 -9.82 7.36 2.05
N PHE A 54 -8.64 6.91 2.49
CA PHE A 54 -7.41 7.03 1.72
C PHE A 54 -7.49 6.24 0.39
N ALA A 55 -8.03 5.01 0.43
CA ALA A 55 -8.24 4.19 -0.77
C ALA A 55 -9.24 4.84 -1.74
N LEU A 56 -10.35 5.41 -1.25
CA LEU A 56 -11.30 6.15 -2.07
C LEU A 56 -10.66 7.39 -2.73
N PHE A 57 -9.82 8.11 -1.99
CA PHE A 57 -9.07 9.24 -2.53
C PHE A 57 -8.13 8.80 -3.66
N LEU A 58 -7.36 7.74 -3.43
CA LEU A 58 -6.49 7.15 -4.45
C LEU A 58 -7.26 6.70 -5.69
N MET A 59 -8.42 6.04 -5.53
CA MET A 59 -9.27 5.60 -6.64
C MET A 59 -9.80 6.79 -7.45
N LYS A 60 -10.26 7.87 -6.78
CA LYS A 60 -10.69 9.10 -7.46
C LYS A 60 -9.57 9.70 -8.29
N GLU A 61 -8.36 9.76 -7.74
CA GLU A 61 -7.20 10.31 -8.43
C GLU A 61 -6.75 9.41 -9.59
N MET A 62 -6.76 8.07 -9.42
CA MET A 62 -6.47 7.13 -10.50
C MET A 62 -7.44 7.31 -11.66
N LEU A 63 -8.73 7.47 -11.38
CA LEU A 63 -9.76 7.74 -12.38
C LEU A 63 -9.56 9.10 -13.06
N ALA A 64 -9.13 10.13 -12.32
CA ALA A 64 -8.82 11.44 -12.88
C ALA A 64 -7.61 11.38 -13.82
N LEU A 65 -6.54 10.66 -13.42
CA LEU A 65 -5.37 10.42 -14.26
C LEU A 65 -5.73 9.64 -15.53
N TYR A 66 -6.54 8.58 -15.39
CA TYR A 66 -7.01 7.79 -16.53
C TYR A 66 -7.86 8.62 -17.50
N LYS A 67 -8.76 9.47 -16.98
CA LYS A 67 -9.55 10.40 -17.80
C LYS A 67 -8.69 11.49 -18.45
N SER A 68 -7.65 11.97 -17.78
CA SER A 68 -6.72 12.97 -18.34
C SER A 68 -5.85 12.37 -19.45
N GLY A 69 -5.34 11.14 -19.26
CA GLY A 69 -4.58 10.44 -20.30
C GLY A 69 -5.38 10.11 -21.57
N LYS A 70 -6.72 10.20 -21.51
CA LYS A 70 -7.62 10.07 -22.66
C LYS A 70 -7.88 11.38 -23.43
N LYS A 71 -7.44 12.53 -22.89
CA LYS A 71 -7.62 13.85 -23.52
C LYS A 71 -6.41 14.28 -24.37
N ASP A 72 -5.27 13.62 -24.17
CA ASP A 72 -4.02 13.87 -24.90
C ASP A 72 -3.70 12.75 -25.92
N ALA A 73 -4.71 11.99 -26.36
CA ALA A 73 -4.61 10.96 -27.41
C ALA A 73 -5.63 11.21 -28.53
#